data_AF-A0A7V9D6J8-F1
#
_entry.id   AF-A0A7V9D6J8-F1
#
_cell.length_a   1.000
_cell.length_b   1.000
_cell.length_c   1.000
_cell.angle_alpha   90.00
_cell.angle_beta   90.00
_cell.angle_gamma   90.00
#
_symmetry.space_group_name_H-M   'P 1'
#
loop_
_entity.id
_entity.type
_entity.pdbx_description
1 polymer ?
#
loop_
_entity_poly.entity_id
_entity_poly.type
_entity_poly.pdbx_seq_one_letter_code
_entity_poly.pdbx_strand_id
1 'polypeptide(L)'
;MGSIGLLSPASFGAVTGRTSLRDWPPVVVACLVVACVIYGLLHRAEVRSVLERVRDPYMRPLTEHPGFEGAADALAACPRAYRTRFALVFIYRPLAMGLGATVSALSTAYFVIDAILARFLVGWSQPLYALVFLCLSLTLSYLAAPKLSTWRVAASVHKEVTTGY
;
A
#
# COMPACT_ATOMS: atom_id res chain seq x y z
N MET A 1 -11.74 5.52 8.79
CA MET A 1 -12.92 5.29 7.93
C MET A 1 -12.40 5.00 6.52
N GLY A 2 -12.16 3.74 6.19
CA GLY A 2 -11.67 3.35 4.85
C GLY A 2 -12.69 3.73 3.77
N SER A 3 -12.25 3.90 2.53
CA SER A 3 -13.03 4.39 1.36
C SER A 3 -14.39 3.69 1.13
N ILE A 4 -14.62 2.55 1.76
CA ILE A 4 -15.89 1.79 1.72
C ILE A 4 -16.97 2.36 2.65
N GLY A 5 -16.61 3.08 3.72
CA GLY A 5 -17.59 3.78 4.56
C GLY A 5 -18.41 4.82 3.78
N LEU A 6 -17.93 5.23 2.59
CA LEU A 6 -18.63 6.13 1.66
C LEU A 6 -19.37 5.38 0.54
N LEU A 7 -18.95 4.17 0.16
CA LEU A 7 -19.46 3.46 -1.02
C LEU A 7 -20.58 2.45 -0.71
N SER A 8 -20.70 1.96 0.52
CA SER A 8 -21.83 1.09 0.90
C SER A 8 -22.18 1.24 2.39
N PRO A 9 -22.86 2.34 2.79
CA PRO A 9 -23.31 2.51 4.17
C PRO A 9 -24.43 1.52 4.55
N ALA A 10 -25.16 0.98 3.58
CA ALA A 10 -26.33 0.13 3.81
C ALA A 10 -26.00 -1.35 4.15
N SER A 11 -24.76 -1.79 3.92
CA SER A 11 -24.31 -3.16 4.24
C SER A 11 -23.60 -3.26 5.59
N PHE A 12 -23.57 -2.17 6.35
CA PHE A 12 -22.97 -2.13 7.68
C PHE A 12 -23.80 -2.96 8.67
N GLY A 13 -23.30 -4.15 9.03
CA GLY A 13 -23.86 -4.95 10.13
C GLY A 13 -25.20 -5.65 9.87
N ALA A 14 -25.64 -5.81 8.61
CA ALA A 14 -26.87 -6.54 8.29
C ALA A 14 -26.66 -8.07 8.48
N VAL A 15 -26.81 -8.53 9.72
CA VAL A 15 -26.72 -9.96 10.08
C VAL A 15 -27.97 -10.68 9.57
N THR A 16 -27.86 -11.36 8.43
CA THR A 16 -28.94 -12.19 7.88
C THR A 16 -28.87 -13.61 8.44
N GLY A 17 -29.24 -13.81 9.71
CA GLY A 17 -29.35 -15.15 10.27
C GLY A 17 -29.43 -15.22 11.80
N ARG A 18 -30.07 -16.27 12.33
CA ARG A 18 -30.05 -16.60 13.76
C ARG A 18 -28.83 -17.47 14.07
N THR A 19 -27.89 -16.99 14.89
CA THR A 19 -26.86 -17.85 15.48
C THR A 19 -26.61 -17.53 16.97
N SER A 20 -26.55 -18.60 17.77
CA SER A 20 -25.97 -18.59 19.12
C SER A 20 -24.61 -19.30 19.05
N LEU A 21 -23.53 -18.56 19.34
CA LEU A 21 -22.15 -19.02 19.45
C LEU A 21 -21.43 -18.08 20.43
N ARG A 22 -21.34 -18.49 21.70
CA ARG A 22 -20.88 -17.70 22.86
C ARG A 22 -19.36 -17.46 22.76
N ASP A 23 -18.98 -16.29 22.24
CA ASP A 23 -17.69 -15.60 22.41
C ASP A 23 -16.42 -16.08 21.67
N TRP A 24 -16.53 -16.77 20.53
CA TRP A 24 -15.35 -17.11 19.70
C TRP A 24 -14.87 -16.04 18.68
N PRO A 25 -15.71 -15.13 18.12
CA PRO A 25 -15.25 -14.20 17.08
C PRO A 25 -14.08 -13.29 17.50
N PRO A 26 -14.06 -12.73 18.73
CA PRO A 26 -12.91 -11.95 19.21
C PRO A 26 -11.63 -12.78 19.27
N VAL A 27 -11.73 -14.07 19.63
CA VAL A 27 -10.57 -14.98 19.71
C VAL A 27 -9.99 -15.23 18.33
N VAL A 28 -10.83 -15.41 17.31
CA VAL A 28 -10.36 -15.62 15.93
C VAL A 28 -9.70 -14.36 15.38
N VAL A 29 -10.25 -13.17 15.63
CA VAL A 29 -9.59 -11.90 15.28
C VAL A 29 -8.24 -11.77 15.99
N ALA A 30 -8.18 -12.09 17.29
CA ALA A 30 -6.95 -12.05 18.06
C ALA A 30 -5.89 -13.01 17.50
N CYS A 31 -6.25 -14.25 17.19
CA CYS A 31 -5.35 -15.22 16.54
C CYS A 31 -4.85 -14.72 15.18
N LEU A 32 -5.71 -14.09 14.39
CA LEU A 32 -5.35 -13.55 13.07
C LEU A 32 -4.38 -12.37 13.20
N VAL A 33 -4.62 -11.47 14.15
CA VAL A 33 -3.69 -10.37 14.48
C VAL A 33 -2.35 -10.92 14.96
N VAL A 34 -2.34 -11.90 15.88
CA VAL A 34 -1.12 -12.54 16.36
C VAL A 34 -0.36 -13.22 15.21
N ALA A 35 -1.05 -13.93 14.30
CA ALA A 35 -0.44 -14.53 13.13
C ALA A 35 0.19 -13.47 12.20
N CYS A 36 -0.49 -12.34 11.98
CA CYS A 36 0.07 -11.23 11.21
C CYS A 36 1.30 -10.61 11.89
N VAL A 37 1.28 -10.45 13.22
CA VAL A 37 2.42 -9.94 13.99
C VAL A 37 3.59 -10.92 13.91
N ILE A 38 3.35 -12.22 14.11
CA ILE A 38 4.38 -13.26 13.98
C ILE A 38 4.96 -13.25 12.57
N TYR A 39 4.12 -13.20 11.54
CA TYR A 39 4.57 -13.12 10.16
C TYR A 39 5.44 -11.88 9.91
N GLY A 40 5.03 -10.71 10.41
CA GLY A 40 5.80 -9.48 10.33
C GLY A 40 7.13 -9.54 11.10
N LEU A 41 7.17 -10.21 12.24
CA LEU A 41 8.40 -10.43 13.01
C LEU A 41 9.36 -11.40 12.32
N LEU A 42 8.84 -12.48 11.72
CA LEU A 42 9.61 -13.45 10.95
C LEU A 42 10.25 -12.80 9.71
N HIS A 43 9.50 -11.94 9.02
CA HIS A 43 9.95 -11.24 7.82
C HIS A 43 10.44 -9.82 8.12
N ARG A 44 10.84 -9.53 9.37
CA ARG A 44 11.27 -8.19 9.80
C ARG A 44 12.39 -7.61 8.93
N ALA A 45 13.30 -8.47 8.46
CA ALA A 45 14.41 -8.07 7.61
C ALA A 45 13.93 -7.58 6.24
N GLU A 46 12.93 -8.24 5.67
CA GLU A 46 12.32 -7.85 4.39
C GLU A 46 11.51 -6.57 4.53
N VAL A 47 10.69 -6.47 5.58
CA VAL A 47 9.91 -5.26 5.89
C VAL A 47 10.84 -4.06 6.10
N ARG A 48 11.91 -4.26 6.87
CA ARG A 48 12.96 -3.25 7.09
C ARG A 48 13.66 -2.87 5.79
N SER A 49 14.04 -3.84 4.96
CA SER A 49 14.62 -3.61 3.64
C SER A 49 13.71 -2.76 2.75
N VAL A 50 12.40 -3.03 2.75
CA VAL A 50 11.43 -2.25 1.97
C VAL A 50 11.34 -0.82 2.50
N LEU A 51 11.25 -0.65 3.83
CA LEU A 51 11.24 0.67 4.48
C LEU A 51 12.52 1.46 4.20
N GLU A 52 13.68 0.83 4.31
CA GLU A 52 14.98 1.43 3.98
C GLU A 52 15.04 1.81 2.51
N ARG A 53 14.60 0.96 1.59
CA ARG A 53 14.54 1.29 0.14
C ARG A 53 13.63 2.48 -0.16
N VAL A 54 12.56 2.68 0.61
CA VAL A 54 11.65 3.83 0.48
C VAL A 54 12.25 5.09 1.11
N ARG A 55 12.96 4.95 2.23
CA ARG A 55 13.55 6.07 2.98
C ARG A 55 14.87 6.56 2.39
N ASP A 56 15.72 5.66 1.94
CA ASP A 56 17.08 5.91 1.47
C ASP A 56 17.16 7.06 0.44
N PRO A 57 16.31 7.13 -0.60
CA PRO A 57 16.38 8.21 -1.59
C PRO A 57 16.23 9.62 -0.99
N TYR A 58 15.57 9.72 0.17
CA TYR A 58 15.36 10.98 0.87
C TYR A 58 16.41 11.27 1.93
N MET A 59 17.25 10.31 2.30
CA MET A 59 18.28 10.48 3.34
C MET A 59 19.69 10.48 2.75
N ARG A 60 19.95 9.62 1.76
CA ARG A 60 21.23 9.49 1.07
C ARG A 60 20.98 9.55 -0.44
N PRO A 61 21.27 10.68 -1.10
CA PRO A 61 21.09 10.79 -2.55
C PRO A 61 21.99 9.76 -3.26
N LEU A 62 21.46 9.14 -4.33
CA LEU A 62 22.13 8.10 -5.11
C LEU A 62 23.08 8.72 -6.15
N THR A 63 23.93 9.65 -5.74
CA THR A 63 24.87 10.38 -6.60
C THR A 63 25.86 9.46 -7.31
N GLU A 64 26.16 8.29 -6.72
CA GLU A 64 27.02 7.26 -7.31
C GLU A 64 26.39 6.52 -8.51
N HIS A 65 25.09 6.73 -8.81
CA HIS A 65 24.43 6.05 -9.92
C HIS A 65 24.86 6.67 -11.26
N PRO A 66 25.28 5.88 -12.27
CA PRO A 66 25.85 6.41 -13.53
C PRO A 66 24.90 7.24 -14.40
N GLY A 67 23.61 7.28 -14.05
CA GLY A 67 22.59 8.10 -14.71
C GLY A 67 22.09 9.26 -13.86
N PHE A 68 22.71 9.49 -12.70
CA PHE A 68 22.28 10.49 -11.72
C PHE A 68 22.56 11.90 -12.22
N GLU A 69 23.81 12.22 -12.56
CA GLU A 69 24.22 13.56 -13.01
C GLU A 69 23.45 14.00 -14.27
N GLY A 70 23.38 13.14 -15.29
CA GLY A 70 22.63 13.45 -16.52
C GLY A 70 21.12 13.65 -16.29
N ALA A 71 20.53 12.94 -15.32
CA ALA A 71 19.14 13.15 -14.95
C ALA A 71 18.95 14.42 -14.11
N ALA A 72 19.89 14.74 -13.22
CA ALA A 72 19.88 15.95 -12.40
C ALA A 72 20.04 17.21 -13.26
N ASP A 73 20.97 17.23 -14.20
CA ASP A 73 21.18 18.35 -15.12
C ASP A 73 19.97 18.58 -16.03
N ALA A 74 19.39 17.49 -16.56
CA ALA A 74 18.17 17.57 -17.36
C ALA A 74 16.97 18.11 -16.56
N LEU A 75 16.87 17.73 -15.28
CA LEU A 75 15.79 18.19 -14.39
C LEU A 75 16.01 19.64 -13.94
N ALA A 76 17.26 20.04 -13.69
CA ALA A 76 17.66 21.41 -13.32
C ALA A 76 17.42 22.40 -14.46
N ALA A 77 17.62 21.98 -15.71
CA ALA A 77 17.29 22.77 -16.89
C ALA A 77 15.77 22.98 -17.09
N CYS A 78 14.92 22.26 -16.36
CA CYS A 78 13.46 22.38 -16.47
C CYS A 78 12.88 23.36 -15.41
N PRO A 79 12.29 24.50 -15.81
CA PRO A 79 11.79 25.52 -14.87
C PRO A 79 10.58 25.07 -14.02
N ARG A 80 10.00 23.88 -14.28
CA ARG A 80 8.87 23.30 -13.52
C ARG A 80 8.93 21.77 -13.45
N ALA A 81 10.05 21.23 -12.98
CA ALA A 81 10.29 19.79 -12.85
C ALA A 81 9.11 19.00 -12.22
N TYR A 82 8.45 19.57 -11.21
CA TYR A 82 7.31 18.99 -10.49
C TYR A 82 6.02 18.82 -11.34
N ARG A 83 5.86 19.58 -12.43
CA ARG A 83 4.71 19.48 -13.36
C ARG A 83 5.00 18.66 -14.61
N THR A 84 6.19 18.10 -14.74
CA THR A 84 6.58 17.33 -15.92
C THR A 84 5.91 15.95 -15.94
N ARG A 85 5.66 15.42 -17.14
CA ARG A 85 5.21 14.03 -17.34
C ARG A 85 6.18 13.02 -16.69
N PHE A 86 7.45 13.39 -16.58
CA PHE A 86 8.48 12.59 -15.92
C PHE A 86 8.18 12.39 -14.42
N ALA A 87 7.94 13.47 -13.67
CA ALA A 87 7.59 13.37 -12.25
C ALA A 87 6.30 12.54 -12.04
N LEU A 88 5.30 12.72 -12.90
CA LEU A 88 4.06 11.93 -12.86
C LEU A 88 4.30 10.43 -13.06
N VAL A 89 5.10 10.05 -14.06
CA VAL A 89 5.29 8.64 -14.45
C VAL A 89 6.26 7.91 -13.51
N PHE A 90 7.32 8.58 -13.08
CA PHE A 90 8.43 7.93 -12.36
C PHE A 90 8.41 8.17 -10.85
N ILE A 91 7.79 9.25 -10.37
CA ILE A 91 7.72 9.58 -8.94
C ILE A 91 6.33 9.25 -8.39
N TYR A 92 5.28 9.89 -8.95
CA TYR A 92 3.93 9.81 -8.39
C TYR A 92 3.22 8.49 -8.71
N ARG A 93 3.37 7.94 -9.92
CA ARG A 93 2.68 6.69 -10.31
C ARG A 93 3.05 5.47 -9.43
N PRO A 94 4.33 5.13 -9.19
CA PRO A 94 4.67 4.00 -8.32
C PRO A 94 4.24 4.25 -6.86
N LEU A 95 4.32 5.49 -6.37
CA LEU A 95 3.78 5.85 -5.05
C LEU A 95 2.27 5.66 -4.97
N ALA A 96 1.53 6.13 -5.98
CA ALA A 96 0.08 5.97 -6.05
C ALA A 96 -0.32 4.49 -6.16
N MET A 97 0.44 3.68 -6.89
CA MET A 97 0.24 2.22 -6.95
C MET A 97 0.47 1.56 -5.59
N GLY A 98 1.53 1.93 -4.88
CA GLY A 98 1.80 1.45 -3.52
C GLY A 98 0.71 1.86 -2.52
N LEU A 99 0.29 3.13 -2.56
CA LEU A 99 -0.82 3.63 -1.74
C LEU A 99 -2.12 2.89 -2.08
N GLY A 100 -2.45 2.74 -3.35
CA GLY A 100 -3.62 1.98 -3.80
C GLY A 100 -3.59 0.53 -3.33
N ALA A 101 -2.42 -0.13 -3.39
CA ALA A 101 -2.24 -1.48 -2.86
C ALA A 101 -2.52 -1.54 -1.36
N THR A 102 -1.91 -0.64 -0.56
CA THR A 102 -2.11 -0.62 0.90
C THR A 102 -3.55 -0.34 1.29
N VAL A 103 -4.23 0.62 0.64
CA VAL A 103 -5.65 0.92 0.90
C VAL A 103 -6.54 -0.27 0.54
N SER A 104 -6.23 -0.98 -0.54
CA SER A 104 -6.96 -2.19 -0.95
C SER A 104 -6.72 -3.34 0.04
N ALA A 105 -5.49 -3.53 0.52
CA ALA A 105 -5.18 -4.51 1.55
C ALA A 105 -5.95 -4.25 2.86
N LEU A 106 -6.00 -2.98 3.29
CA LEU A 106 -6.78 -2.57 4.46
C LEU A 106 -8.27 -2.79 4.26
N SER A 107 -8.78 -2.55 3.05
CA SER A 107 -10.16 -2.85 2.66
C SER A 107 -10.48 -4.34 2.74
N THR A 108 -9.59 -5.21 2.25
CA THR A 108 -9.72 -6.66 2.41
C THR A 108 -9.73 -7.07 3.87
N ALA A 109 -8.79 -6.56 4.67
CA ALA A 109 -8.72 -6.85 6.09
C ALA A 109 -10.00 -6.43 6.82
N TYR A 110 -10.55 -5.27 6.46
CA TYR A 110 -11.83 -4.80 6.97
C TYR A 110 -12.96 -5.81 6.70
N PHE A 111 -13.16 -6.23 5.44
CA PHE A 111 -14.24 -7.19 5.12
C PHE A 111 -14.05 -8.55 5.76
N VAL A 112 -12.81 -9.02 5.91
CA VAL A 112 -12.50 -10.28 6.58
C VAL A 112 -12.81 -10.19 8.07
N ILE A 113 -12.39 -9.12 8.75
CA ILE A 113 -12.67 -8.91 10.17
C ILE A 113 -14.17 -8.73 10.41
N ASP A 114 -14.84 -7.94 9.57
CA ASP A 114 -16.27 -7.72 9.63
C ASP A 114 -17.06 -9.03 9.43
N ALA A 115 -16.65 -9.86 8.46
CA ALA A 115 -17.22 -11.18 8.27
C ALA A 115 -17.02 -12.09 9.49
N ILE A 116 -15.83 -12.08 10.12
CA ILE A 116 -15.56 -12.86 11.34
C ILE A 116 -16.43 -12.37 12.50
N LEU A 117 -16.52 -11.05 12.72
CA LEU A 117 -17.34 -10.45 13.79
C LEU A 117 -18.84 -10.72 13.57
N ALA A 118 -19.30 -10.68 12.33
CA ALA A 118 -20.64 -11.08 11.93
C ALA A 118 -20.85 -12.61 11.89
N ARG A 119 -19.86 -13.41 12.33
CA ARG A 119 -19.92 -14.89 12.38
C ARG A 119 -20.20 -15.52 11.02
N PHE A 120 -19.71 -14.91 9.96
CA PHE A 120 -19.94 -15.27 8.56
C PHE A 120 -21.43 -15.25 8.15
N LEU A 121 -22.31 -14.62 8.94
CA LEU A 121 -23.70 -14.33 8.58
C LEU A 121 -23.79 -13.05 7.72
N VAL A 122 -22.95 -13.00 6.70
CA VAL A 122 -22.81 -11.87 5.79
C VAL A 122 -23.18 -12.32 4.38
N GLY A 123 -23.82 -11.42 3.63
CA GLY A 123 -24.21 -11.72 2.26
C GLY A 123 -23.01 -12.04 1.38
N TRP A 124 -23.24 -12.73 0.25
CA TRP A 124 -22.19 -13.09 -0.72
C TRP A 124 -21.39 -11.89 -1.26
N SER A 125 -21.89 -10.67 -1.08
CA SER A 125 -21.17 -9.44 -1.40
C SER A 125 -19.90 -9.24 -0.57
N GLN A 126 -19.88 -9.55 0.75
CA GLN A 126 -18.70 -9.39 1.61
C GLN A 126 -17.47 -10.19 1.14
N PRO A 127 -17.56 -11.53 0.96
CA PRO A 127 -16.41 -12.32 0.53
C PRO A 127 -15.98 -11.97 -0.90
N LEU A 128 -16.93 -11.59 -1.77
CA LEU A 128 -16.62 -11.15 -3.13
C LEU A 128 -15.85 -9.83 -3.12
N TYR A 129 -16.26 -8.84 -2.30
CA TYR A 129 -15.50 -7.61 -2.14
C TYR A 129 -14.12 -7.85 -1.54
N ALA A 130 -14.02 -8.68 -0.49
CA ALA A 130 -12.72 -9.03 0.11
C ALA A 130 -11.75 -9.62 -0.93
N LEU A 131 -12.23 -10.53 -1.77
CA LEU A 131 -11.45 -11.16 -2.83
C LEU A 131 -11.05 -10.17 -3.93
N VAL A 132 -11.97 -9.30 -4.38
CA VAL A 132 -11.67 -8.26 -5.37
C VAL A 132 -10.59 -7.31 -4.86
N PHE A 133 -10.72 -6.81 -3.63
CA PHE A 133 -9.72 -5.93 -3.03
C PHE A 133 -8.38 -6.63 -2.77
N LEU A 134 -8.40 -7.94 -2.51
CA LEU A 134 -7.18 -8.73 -2.35
C LEU A 134 -6.44 -8.85 -3.68
N CYS A 135 -7.14 -9.23 -4.74
CA CYS A 135 -6.61 -9.28 -6.10
C CYS A 135 -6.08 -7.91 -6.54
N LEU A 136 -6.81 -6.84 -6.25
CA LEU A 136 -6.39 -5.48 -6.56
C LEU A 136 -5.11 -5.10 -5.80
N SER A 137 -5.02 -5.41 -4.51
CA SER A 137 -3.83 -5.18 -3.69
C SER A 137 -2.61 -5.92 -4.23
N LEU A 138 -2.76 -7.20 -4.55
CA LEU A 138 -1.67 -8.04 -5.07
C LEU A 138 -1.21 -7.58 -6.45
N THR A 139 -2.13 -7.25 -7.36
CA THR A 139 -1.80 -6.77 -8.70
C THR A 139 -1.10 -5.41 -8.67
N LEU A 140 -1.58 -4.47 -7.84
CA LEU A 140 -0.92 -3.17 -7.67
C LEU A 140 0.46 -3.32 -7.03
N SER A 141 0.62 -4.21 -6.05
CA SER A 141 1.92 -4.50 -5.43
C SER A 141 2.89 -5.11 -6.43
N TYR A 142 2.44 -6.07 -7.23
CA TYR A 142 3.24 -6.71 -8.28
C TYR A 142 3.69 -5.71 -9.35
N LEU A 143 2.80 -4.80 -9.78
CA LEU A 143 3.13 -3.77 -10.76
C LEU A 143 4.01 -2.64 -10.20
N ALA A 144 3.94 -2.40 -8.89
CA ALA A 144 4.77 -1.41 -8.21
C ALA A 144 6.20 -1.91 -7.97
N ALA A 145 6.37 -3.20 -7.66
CA ALA A 145 7.66 -3.80 -7.33
C ALA A 145 8.80 -3.50 -8.34
N PRO A 146 8.66 -3.70 -9.65
CA PRO A 146 9.73 -3.41 -10.61
C PRO A 146 9.96 -1.91 -10.84
N LYS A 147 8.99 -1.06 -10.48
CA LYS A 147 9.07 0.40 -10.64
C LYS A 147 9.68 1.10 -9.43
N LEU A 148 9.82 0.40 -8.30
CA LEU A 148 10.44 0.95 -7.11
C LEU A 148 11.95 1.17 -7.30
N SER A 149 12.64 0.36 -8.13
CA SER A 149 14.06 0.57 -8.42
C SER A 149 14.33 1.88 -9.17
N THR A 150 13.52 2.17 -10.19
CA THR A 150 13.60 3.41 -10.98
C THR A 150 13.07 4.62 -10.21
N TRP A 151 12.07 4.41 -9.35
CA TRP A 151 11.57 5.44 -8.44
C TRP A 151 12.64 5.95 -7.47
N ARG A 152 13.49 5.07 -6.91
CA ARG A 152 14.53 5.47 -5.95
C ARG A 152 15.48 6.51 -6.54
N VAL A 153 15.96 6.28 -7.76
CA VAL A 153 16.85 7.22 -8.45
C VAL A 153 16.09 8.52 -8.78
N ALA A 154 14.88 8.43 -9.33
CA ALA A 154 14.07 9.61 -9.65
C ALA A 154 13.72 10.47 -8.42
N ALA A 155 13.43 9.84 -7.27
CA ALA A 155 13.15 10.53 -6.02
C ALA A 155 14.40 11.23 -5.46
N SER A 156 15.57 10.59 -5.53
CA SER A 156 16.83 11.21 -5.10
C SER A 156 17.22 12.43 -5.95
N VAL A 157 17.12 12.31 -7.29
CA VAL A 157 17.36 13.42 -8.23
C VAL A 157 16.39 14.56 -7.99
N HIS A 158 15.11 14.25 -7.77
CA HIS A 158 14.09 15.27 -7.50
C HIS A 158 14.36 16.02 -6.19
N LYS A 159 14.74 15.31 -5.12
CA LYS A 159 15.10 15.93 -3.85
C LYS A 159 16.27 16.89 -4.04
N GLU A 160 17.38 16.43 -4.62
CA GLU A 160 18.60 17.22 -4.81
C GLU A 160 18.36 18.51 -5.60
N VAL A 161 17.60 18.42 -6.70
CA VAL A 161 17.27 19.60 -7.53
C VAL A 161 16.28 20.55 -6.83
N THR A 162 15.39 20.06 -5.96
CA THR A 162 14.38 20.90 -5.28
C THR A 162 14.87 21.52 -3.97
N THR A 163 15.75 20.85 -3.22
CA THR A 163 16.30 21.40 -1.97
C THR A 163 17.54 22.26 -2.19
N GLY A 164 18.10 22.26 -3.40
CA GLY A 164 19.42 22.82 -3.68
C GLY A 164 20.51 21.84 -3.26
N TYR A 165 21.55 21.75 -4.09
CA TYR A 165 22.77 20.98 -3.83
C TYR A 165 23.36 21.26 -2.45
#